data_AF-A0A511N096-F1
#
_entry.id   AF-A0A511N096-F1
#
_cell.length_a   1.000
_cell.length_b   1.000
_cell.length_c   1.000
_cell.angle_alpha   90.00
_cell.angle_beta   90.00
_cell.angle_gamma   90.00
#
_symmetry.space_group_name_H-M   'P 1'
#
loop_
_entity.id
_entity.type
_entity.pdbx_description
1 polymer ?
#
loop_
_entity_poly.entity_id
_entity_poly.type
_entity_poly.pdbx_seq_one_letter_code
_entity_poly.pdbx_strand_id
1 'polypeptide(L)' 'MAQFVEAHDSKGTIILLNLDNVQHMQVQQTHDDYFYVEACMVQGAALKLASFDTLKEALAWARKLTGIVVQKAAEE' A
#
# COMPACT_ATOMS: atom_id res chain seq x y z
N MET A 1 -13.54 13.48 -7.16
CA MET A 1 -14.11 12.15 -7.41
C MET A 1 -13.38 11.20 -6.50
N ALA A 2 -14.09 10.51 -5.59
CA ALA A 2 -13.46 9.55 -4.69
C ALA A 2 -12.95 8.33 -5.49
N GLN A 3 -11.72 7.90 -5.23
CA GLN A 3 -11.13 6.71 -5.84
C GLN A 3 -11.12 5.58 -4.80
N PHE A 4 -11.60 4.40 -5.18
CA PHE A 4 -11.65 3.24 -4.31
C PHE A 4 -10.73 2.14 -4.80
N VAL A 5 -10.06 1.45 -3.86
CA VAL A 5 -9.25 0.26 -4.13
C VAL A 5 -9.64 -0.87 -3.20
N GLU A 6 -9.49 -2.10 -3.68
CA GLU A 6 -9.54 -3.26 -2.80
C GLU A 6 -8.28 -3.28 -1.93
N ALA A 7 -8.48 -3.53 -0.64
CA ALA A 7 -7.42 -3.70 0.33
C ALA A 7 -7.74 -4.90 1.23
N HIS A 8 -6.72 -5.45 1.86
CA HIS A 8 -6.82 -6.53 2.82
C HIS A 8 -6.41 -6.03 4.19
N ASP A 9 -7.24 -6.32 5.20
CA ASP A 9 -6.86 -6.14 6.59
C ASP A 9 -5.85 -7.23 7.04
N SER A 10 -5.36 -7.12 8.28
CA SER A 10 -4.44 -8.11 8.86
C SER A 10 -5.04 -9.52 9.04
N LYS A 11 -6.36 -9.67 8.86
CA LYS A 11 -7.09 -10.95 8.93
C LYS A 11 -7.41 -11.51 7.55
N GLY A 12 -6.99 -10.84 6.47
CA GLY A 12 -7.26 -11.24 5.08
C GLY A 12 -8.65 -10.85 4.58
N THR A 13 -9.41 -10.05 5.35
CA THR A 13 -10.72 -9.54 4.93
C THR A 13 -10.54 -8.51 3.82
N ILE A 14 -11.26 -8.67 2.72
CA ILE A 14 -11.32 -7.67 1.65
C ILE A 14 -12.17 -6.49 2.10
N ILE A 15 -11.63 -5.29 1.98
CA ILE A 15 -12.31 -4.03 2.27
C ILE A 15 -12.15 -3.06 1.09
N LEU A 16 -13.16 -2.22 0.89
CA LEU A 16 -13.10 -1.13 -0.08
C LEU A 16 -12.53 0.11 0.60
N LEU A 17 -11.33 0.49 0.18
CA LEU A 17 -10.61 1.62 0.72
C LEU A 17 -10.83 2.86 -0.15
N ASN A 18 -11.35 3.94 0.44
CA ASN A 18 -11.32 5.26 -0.18
C ASN A 18 -9.90 5.86 -0.08
N LEU A 19 -9.28 6.15 -1.24
CA LEU A 19 -7.96 6.77 -1.32
C LEU A 19 -7.92 8.19 -0.75
N ASP A 20 -9.05 8.89 -0.64
CA ASP A 20 -9.10 10.22 0.00
C ASP A 20 -8.73 10.18 1.49
N ASN A 21 -8.85 9.00 2.13
CA ASN A 21 -8.52 8.79 3.53
C ASN A 21 -7.08 8.28 3.75
N VAL A 22 -6.33 8.06 2.66
CA VAL A 22 -4.95 7.59 2.70
C VAL A 22 -4.03 8.78 2.90
N GLN A 23 -3.27 8.76 4.00
CA GLN A 23 -2.30 9.80 4.31
C GLN A 23 -1.02 9.64 3.48
N HIS A 24 -0.54 8.40 3.37
CA HIS A 24 0.59 8.04 2.53
C HIS A 24 0.55 6.55 2.18
N MET A 25 1.30 6.16 1.15
CA MET A 25 1.54 4.77 0.81
C MET A 25 3.01 4.42 1.03
N GLN A 26 3.25 3.20 1.48
CA GLN A 26 4.58 2.68 1.74
C GLN A 26 4.77 1.36 0.99
N VAL A 27 5.99 1.12 0.50
CA VAL A 27 6.39 -0.20 0.00
C VAL A 27 7.27 -0.84 1.06
N GLN A 28 6.89 -2.03 1.50
CA GLN A 28 7.61 -2.83 2.48
C GLN A 28 8.03 -4.16 1.84
N GLN A 29 9.23 -4.63 2.18
CA GLN A 29 9.73 -5.95 1.79
C GLN A 29 9.37 -6.95 2.90
N THR A 30 8.79 -8.10 2.53
CA THR A 30 8.53 -9.21 3.45
C THR A 30 9.77 -10.09 3.61
N HIS A 31 9.73 -10.95 4.63
CA HIS A 31 10.76 -11.96 4.87
C HIS A 31 10.83 -13.03 3.77
N ASP A 32 9.79 -13.13 2.93
CA ASP A 32 9.68 -14.11 1.83
C ASP A 32 10.13 -13.53 0.48
N ASP A 33 10.91 -12.44 0.46
CA ASP A 33 11.40 -11.72 -0.73
C ASP A 33 10.32 -11.07 -1.61
N TYR A 34 9.07 -10.96 -1.13
CA TYR A 34 8.02 -10.21 -1.82
C TYR A 34 7.93 -8.76 -1.32
N PHE A 35 7.45 -7.87 -2.18
CA PHE A 35 7.16 -6.48 -1.84
C PHE A 35 5.66 -6.29 -1.74
N TYR A 36 5.16 -5.62 -0.70
CA TYR A 36 3.76 -5.20 -0.66
C TYR A 36 3.63 -3.69 -0.53
N VAL A 37 2.52 -3.19 -1.07
CA VAL A 37 2.11 -1.79 -0.94
C VAL A 37 1.10 -1.72 0.19
N GLU A 38 1.38 -0.86 1.16
CA GLU A 38 0.52 -0.59 2.30
C GLU A 38 -0.01 0.85 2.20
N ALA A 39 -1.31 1.02 2.44
CA ALA A 39 -1.91 2.33 2.66
C ALA A 39 -1.95 2.64 4.15
N CYS A 40 -1.29 3.74 4.54
CA CYS A 40 -1.37 4.29 5.88
C CYS A 40 -2.49 5.32 5.93
N MET A 41 -3.51 5.02 6.72
CA MET A 41 -4.69 5.86 6.90
C MET A 41 -4.41 6.96 7.91
N VAL A 42 -5.12 8.09 7.80
CA VAL A 42 -5.03 9.20 8.77
C VAL A 42 -5.33 8.75 10.21
N GLN A 43 -6.10 7.68 10.38
CA GLN A 43 -6.46 7.10 11.69
C GLN A 43 -5.41 6.13 12.24
N GLY A 44 -4.26 5.97 11.58
CA GLY A 44 -3.17 5.07 12.00
C GLY A 44 -3.38 3.59 11.63
N ALA A 45 -4.49 3.26 10.95
CA ALA A 45 -4.68 1.92 10.39
C ALA A 45 -3.82 1.74 9.13
N ALA A 46 -3.22 0.57 8.99
CA ALA A 46 -2.41 0.21 7.83
C ALA A 46 -3.06 -0.98 7.11
N LEU A 47 -3.22 -0.87 5.80
CA LEU A 47 -3.96 -1.83 4.98
C LEU A 47 -3.13 -2.27 3.79
N LYS A 48 -3.01 -3.58 3.59
CA LYS A 48 -2.25 -4.15 2.47
C LYS A 48 -3.09 -4.08 1.21
N LEU A 49 -2.54 -3.52 0.13
CA LEU A 49 -3.28 -3.34 -1.12
C LEU A 49 -2.94 -4.40 -2.14
N ALA A 50 -1.65 -4.63 -2.34
CA ALA A 50 -1.15 -5.55 -3.37
C ALA A 50 0.26 -6.01 -3.03
N SER A 51 0.63 -7.20 -3.53
CA SER A 51 1.96 -7.79 -3.45
C SER A 51 2.57 -7.95 -4.84
N PHE A 52 3.90 -7.84 -4.91
CA PHE A 52 4.70 -7.87 -6.13
C PHE A 52 6.01 -8.62 -5.88
N ASP A 53 6.54 -9.25 -6.92
CA ASP A 53 7.84 -9.94 -6.87
C ASP A 53 9.01 -8.95 -6.82
N THR A 54 8.86 -7.75 -7.40
CA THR A 54 9.94 -6.77 -7.47
C THR A 54 9.56 -5.40 -6.90
N LEU A 55 10.54 -4.74 -6.28
CA LEU A 55 10.42 -3.36 -5.80
C LEU A 55 9.98 -2.39 -6.91
N LYS A 56 10.48 -2.60 -8.15
CA LYS A 56 10.18 -1.75 -9.30
C LYS A 56 8.69 -1.79 -9.65
N GLU A 57 8.08 -2.98 -9.63
CA GLU A 57 6.66 -3.15 -9.93
C GLU A 57 5.77 -2.57 -8.84
N ALA A 58 6.11 -2.83 -7.57
CA ALA A 58 5.40 -2.24 -6.43
C ALA A 58 5.40 -0.71 -6.48
N LEU A 59 6.56 -0.09 -6.76
CA LEU A 59 6.69 1.36 -6.89
C LEU A 59 5.93 1.91 -8.10
N ALA A 60 5.99 1.24 -9.25
CA ALA A 60 5.28 1.66 -10.44
C ALA A 60 3.75 1.63 -10.25
N TRP A 61 3.26 0.57 -9.60
CA TRP A 61 1.84 0.42 -9.29
C TRP A 61 1.36 1.46 -8.28
N ALA A 62 2.06 1.66 -7.16
CA ALA A 62 1.71 2.65 -6.14
C ALA A 62 1.69 4.08 -6.71
N ARG A 63 2.67 4.43 -7.57
CA ARG A 63 2.72 5.74 -8.27
C ARG A 63 1.53 5.93 -9.21
N LYS A 64 1.15 4.90 -9.96
CA LYS A 64 -0.01 4.95 -10.87
C LYS A 64 -1.31 5.22 -10.11
N LEU A 65 -1.40 4.72 -8.89
CA LEU A 65 -2.63 4.75 -8.09
C LEU A 65 -2.89 6.09 -7.40
N THR A 66 -1.85 6.73 -6.89
CA THR A 66 -2.05 7.89 -6.03
C THR A 66 -1.35 9.15 -6.51
N GLY A 67 -0.36 9.04 -7.40
CA GLY A 67 0.56 10.15 -7.66
C GLY A 67 1.32 10.63 -6.41
N ILE A 68 1.21 9.92 -5.27
CA ILE A 68 1.80 10.26 -3.98
C ILE A 68 3.26 9.77 -3.95
N VAL A 69 4.09 10.50 -3.19
CA VAL A 69 5.48 10.15 -2.91
C VAL A 69 5.52 8.82 -2.14
N VAL A 70 6.00 7.78 -2.81
CA VAL A 70 6.23 6.47 -2.18
C VAL A 70 7.54 6.53 -1.42
N GLN A 71 7.48 6.35 -0.10
CA GLN A 71 8.67 6.22 0.73
C GLN A 71 9.01 4.74 0.90
N LYS A 72 10.29 4.39 0.76
CA LYS A 72 10.79 3.07 1.18
C LYS A 72 10.75 3.06 2.71
N ALA A 73 10.17 2.03 3.32
CA ALA A 73 10.42 1.78 4.75
C ALA A 73 11.92 1.56 4.94
N ALA A 74 12.56 2.38 5.78
CA ALA A 74 13.93 2.09 6.18
C ALA A 74 13.90 0.78 6.99
N GLU A 75 14.70 -0.19 6.57
CA GLU A 75 14.95 -1.42 7.31
C GLU A 75 15.64 -1.03 8.63
N GLU A 76 15.06 -1.39 9.79
CA GLU A 76 15.73 -1.36 11.10
C GLU A 76 16.67 -2.55 11.28
#